data_AF-A0A229W1K3-F1
#
_entry.id   AF-A0A229W1K3-F1
#
_cell.length_a   1.000
_cell.length_b   1.000
_cell.length_c   1.000
_cell.angle_alpha   90.00
_cell.angle_beta   90.00
_cell.angle_gamma   90.00
#
_symmetry.space_group_name_H-M   'P 1'
#
loop_
_entity.id
_entity.type
_entity.pdbx_description
1 polymer ?
#
loop_
_entity_poly.entity_id
_entity_poly.type
_entity_poly.pdbx_seq_one_letter_code
_entity_poly.pdbx_strand_id
1 'polypeptide(L)'
;MRLIRQLKAICWWCHQHTEHPETDAWLAANAITDQQLEDLYKRAWEQSPQGLYETFGIPMRYGTGIDWNDFHTRVEWQSND
;
A
#
# COMPACT_ATOMS: atom_id res chain seq x y z
N MET A 1 -1.09 11.59 4.48
CA MET A 1 -0.88 10.68 5.63
C MET A 1 -1.59 9.31 5.54
N ARG A 2 -2.87 9.18 5.14
CA ARG A 2 -3.58 7.87 5.15
C ARG A 2 -2.99 6.82 4.19
N LEU A 3 -2.67 7.22 2.96
CA LEU A 3 -2.11 6.35 1.90
C LEU A 3 -0.72 5.79 2.25
N ILE A 4 0.15 6.60 2.82
CA ILE A 4 1.49 6.21 3.27
C ILE A 4 1.41 5.11 4.33
N ARG A 5 0.49 5.28 5.29
CA ARG A 5 0.25 4.27 6.34
C ARG A 5 -0.30 2.97 5.76
N GLN A 6 -1.19 3.04 4.77
CA GLN A 6 -1.70 1.85 4.06
C GLN A 6 -0.59 1.11 3.32
N LEU A 7 0.25 1.81 2.55
CA LEU A 7 1.35 1.19 1.82
C LEU A 7 2.37 0.54 2.75
N LYS A 8 2.73 1.19 3.85
CA LYS A 8 3.60 0.60 4.89
C LYS A 8 2.97 -0.66 5.52
N ALA A 9 1.67 -0.65 5.78
CA ALA A 9 0.96 -1.81 6.31
C ALA A 9 0.95 -2.98 5.32
N ILE A 10 0.79 -2.72 4.02
CA ILE A 10 0.88 -3.75 2.97
C ILE A 10 2.29 -4.32 2.90
N CYS A 11 3.32 -3.47 2.87
CA CYS A 11 4.72 -3.94 2.86
C CYS A 11 5.03 -4.81 4.08
N TRP A 12 4.55 -4.42 5.26
CA TRP A 12 4.67 -5.22 6.48
C TRP A 12 3.94 -6.55 6.38
N TRP A 13 2.71 -6.56 5.85
CA TRP A 13 1.94 -7.79 5.65
C TRP A 13 2.66 -8.74 4.68
N CYS A 14 3.12 -8.25 3.52
CA CYS A 14 3.89 -9.06 2.57
C CYS A 14 5.15 -9.66 3.20
N HIS A 15 5.86 -8.88 4.04
CA HIS A 15 7.03 -9.36 4.78
C HIS A 15 6.68 -10.51 5.72
N GLN A 16 5.61 -10.39 6.51
CA GLN A 16 5.17 -11.44 7.42
C GLN A 16 4.69 -12.72 6.71
N HIS A 17 4.23 -12.61 5.47
CA HIS A 17 3.66 -13.70 4.68
C HIS A 17 4.61 -14.23 3.58
N THR A 18 5.87 -13.81 3.58
CA THR A 18 6.90 -14.39 2.71
C THR A 18 7.51 -15.63 3.40
N GLU A 19 7.77 -16.72 2.66
CA GLU A 19 8.29 -17.98 3.22
C GLU A 19 9.66 -17.81 3.93
N HIS A 20 10.49 -16.92 3.39
CA HIS A 20 11.80 -16.59 3.94
C HIS A 20 12.00 -15.07 3.92
N PRO A 21 11.40 -14.33 4.87
CA PRO A 21 11.54 -12.90 4.91
C PRO A 21 12.91 -12.52 5.44
N GLU A 22 13.39 -11.36 4.98
CA GLU A 22 14.56 -10.72 5.56
C GLU A 22 14.33 -10.34 7.02
N THR A 23 15.37 -9.92 7.73
CA THR A 23 15.20 -9.46 9.12
C THR A 23 14.40 -8.16 9.19
N ASP A 24 13.70 -7.92 10.31
CA ASP A 24 13.01 -6.66 10.55
C ASP A 24 13.95 -5.44 10.49
N ALA A 25 15.20 -5.62 10.93
CA ALA A 25 16.23 -4.59 10.84
C ALA A 25 16.60 -4.28 9.38
N TRP A 26 16.70 -5.32 8.54
CA TRP A 26 16.90 -5.15 7.11
C TRP A 26 15.71 -4.45 6.47
N LEU A 27 14.47 -4.82 6.83
CA LEU A 27 13.27 -4.16 6.32
C LEU A 27 13.25 -2.68 6.72
N ALA A 28 13.53 -2.35 7.99
CA ALA A 28 13.55 -0.96 8.45
C ALA A 28 14.61 -0.11 7.73
N ALA A 29 15.76 -0.70 7.40
CA ALA A 29 16.84 -0.01 6.69
C ALA A 29 16.58 0.17 5.19
N ASN A 30 15.81 -0.74 4.58
CA ASN A 30 15.57 -0.77 3.13
C ASN A 30 14.14 -0.35 2.73
N ALA A 31 13.24 -0.13 3.70
CA ALA A 31 11.88 0.31 3.45
C ALA A 31 11.86 1.68 2.76
N ILE A 32 10.92 1.84 1.82
CA ILE A 32 10.70 3.12 1.17
C ILE A 32 10.30 4.19 2.20
N THR A 33 10.98 5.33 2.15
CA THR A 33 10.66 6.46 3.03
C THR A 33 9.41 7.20 2.56
N ASP A 34 8.80 7.94 3.48
CA ASP A 34 7.61 8.76 3.19
C ASP A 34 7.90 9.79 2.10
N GLN A 35 9.08 10.43 2.15
CA GLN A 35 9.49 11.41 1.16
C GLN A 35 9.70 10.78 -0.22
N GLN A 36 10.39 9.63 -0.30
CA GLN A 36 10.58 8.93 -1.58
C GLN A 36 9.23 8.53 -2.19
N LEU A 37 8.28 8.11 -1.37
CA LEU A 37 6.95 7.76 -1.81
C LEU A 37 6.17 8.99 -2.32
N GLU A 38 6.22 10.11 -1.60
CA GLU A 38 5.61 11.37 -2.04
C GLU A 38 6.23 11.88 -3.36
N ASP A 39 7.55 11.76 -3.51
CA ASP A 39 8.26 12.16 -4.72
C ASP A 39 7.89 11.28 -5.92
N LEU A 40 7.76 9.97 -5.72
CA LEU A 40 7.27 9.05 -6.76
C LEU A 40 5.84 9.40 -7.16
N TYR A 41 4.98 9.70 -6.19
CA TYR A 41 3.62 10.17 -6.45
C TYR A 41 3.60 11.47 -7.25
N LYS A 42 4.44 12.44 -6.88
CA LYS A 42 4.55 13.72 -7.58
C LYS A 42 5.06 13.54 -9.01
N ARG A 43 6.03 12.66 -9.25
CA ARG A 43 6.51 12.36 -10.61
C ARG A 43 5.44 11.67 -11.45
N ALA A 44 4.75 10.68 -10.89
CA ALA A 44 3.63 10.03 -11.56
C ALA A 44 2.50 11.04 -11.85
N TRP A 45 2.30 12.00 -10.94
CA TRP A 45 1.35 13.10 -11.09
C TRP A 45 1.70 13.99 -12.29
N GLU A 46 2.94 14.46 -12.36
CA GLU A 46 3.43 15.36 -13.40
C GLU A 46 3.46 14.70 -14.79
N GLN A 47 3.62 13.38 -14.85
CA GLN A 47 3.76 12.63 -16.12
C GLN A 47 2.43 12.08 -16.67
N SER A 48 1.31 12.28 -15.98
CA SER A 48 0.03 11.73 -16.44
C SER A 48 -0.52 12.50 -17.65
N PRO A 49 -1.09 11.81 -18.65
CA PRO A 49 -1.77 12.44 -19.77
C PRO A 49 -2.89 13.39 -19.29
N GLN A 50 -2.99 14.57 -19.92
CA GLN A 50 -4.09 15.50 -19.71
C GLN A 50 -5.44 14.80 -19.99
N GLY A 51 -6.40 14.93 -19.07
CA GLY A 51 -7.74 14.34 -19.17
C GLY A 51 -7.98 13.09 -18.30
N LEU A 52 -6.95 12.29 -17.97
CA LEU A 52 -7.10 11.18 -17.00
C LEU A 52 -7.19 11.68 -15.55
N TYR A 53 -6.78 12.92 -15.33
CA TYR A 53 -6.91 13.65 -14.07
C TYR A 53 -8.37 13.82 -13.63
N GLU A 54 -9.27 14.17 -14.57
CA GLU A 54 -10.65 14.56 -14.25
C GLU A 54 -11.57 13.36 -14.05
N THR A 55 -11.34 12.27 -14.78
CA THR A 55 -12.20 11.08 -14.71
C THR A 55 -11.89 10.19 -13.52
N PHE A 56 -10.63 10.18 -13.07
CA PHE A 56 -10.13 9.18 -12.14
C PHE A 56 -9.28 9.79 -11.02
N GLY A 57 -8.42 10.77 -11.33
CA GLY A 57 -7.33 11.16 -10.44
C GLY A 57 -6.22 10.09 -10.49
N ILE A 58 -4.97 10.53 -10.43
CA ILE A 58 -3.80 9.68 -10.71
C ILE A 58 -3.60 8.51 -9.69
N PRO A 59 -4.28 8.43 -8.52
CA PRO A 59 -4.40 7.17 -7.80
C PRO A 59 -5.31 6.14 -8.49
N MET A 60 -6.49 6.53 -9.01
CA MET A 60 -7.47 5.59 -9.58
C MET A 60 -6.97 4.83 -10.80
N ARG A 61 -6.04 5.39 -11.58
CA ARG A 61 -5.44 4.68 -12.71
C ARG A 61 -4.70 3.41 -12.26
N TYR A 62 -4.25 3.39 -11.00
CA TYR A 62 -3.61 2.26 -10.34
C TYR A 62 -4.48 1.67 -9.20
N GLY A 63 -5.75 2.09 -9.10
CA GLY A 63 -6.72 1.66 -8.08
C GLY A 63 -7.03 2.72 -7.01
N THR A 64 -8.28 2.76 -6.53
CA THR A 64 -8.61 3.37 -5.23
C THR A 64 -7.82 2.60 -4.18
N GLY A 65 -6.82 3.20 -3.53
CA GLY A 65 -5.91 2.51 -2.62
C GLY A 65 -6.62 1.49 -1.70
N ILE A 66 -6.03 0.30 -1.58
CA ILE A 66 -6.63 -0.87 -0.93
C ILE A 66 -7.06 -0.51 0.50
N ASP A 67 -8.33 -0.71 0.81
CA ASP A 67 -8.85 -0.55 2.16
C ASP A 67 -8.41 -1.73 3.03
N TRP A 68 -8.20 -1.50 4.32
CA TRP A 68 -7.83 -2.58 5.25
C TRP A 68 -8.85 -3.74 5.24
N ASN A 69 -10.12 -3.45 4.97
CA ASN A 69 -11.16 -4.46 4.84
C ASN A 69 -11.03 -5.32 3.58
N ASP A 70 -10.32 -4.88 2.54
CA ASP A 70 -10.12 -5.65 1.31
C ASP A 70 -9.14 -6.83 1.52
N PHE A 71 -8.35 -6.79 2.60
CA PHE A 71 -7.44 -7.89 2.99
C PHE A 71 -8.07 -8.91 3.95
N HIS A 72 -9.27 -8.66 4.46
CA HIS A 72 -9.91 -9.51 5.47
C HIS A 72 -11.04 -10.33 4.86
N THR A 73 -10.83 -11.64 4.72
CA THR A 73 -11.94 -12.58 4.54
C THR A 73 -12.68 -12.69 5.88
N ARG A 74 -14.00 -12.46 5.89
CA ARG A 74 -14.82 -12.72 7.08
C ARG A 74 -14.68 -14.20 7.45
N VAL A 75 -14.11 -14.46 8.62
CA VAL A 75 -14.13 -15.79 9.23
C VAL A 75 -15.32 -15.83 10.21
N GLU A 76 -16.15 -16.87 10.10
CA GLU A 76 -17.18 -17.12 11.11
C GLU A 76 -16.49 -17.45 12.44
N TRP A 77 -16.94 -16.80 13.50
CA TRP A 77 -16.48 -17.09 14.84
C TRP A 77 -16.99 -18.48 15.24
N GLN A 78 -16.11 -19.47 15.30
CA GLN A 78 -16.46 -20.79 15.84
C GLN A 78 -16.52 -20.70 17.36
N SER A 79 -17.74 -20.67 17.90
CA SER A 79 -17.97 -20.90 19.32
C SER A 79 -17.62 -22.35 19.64
N ASN A 80 -16.62 -22.57 20.48
CA ASN A 80 -16.43 -23.88 21.12
C ASN A 80 -17.39 -23.97 22.30
N ASP A 81 -18.67 -24.21 22.02
CA ASP A 81 -19.66 -24.67 22.99
C ASP A 81 -20.00 -26.14 22.73
#